data_AF-A0A950NJV1-F1
#
_entry.id   AF-A0A950NJV1-F1
#
_cell.length_a   1.000
_cell.length_b   1.000
_cell.length_c   1.000
_cell.angle_alpha   90.00
_cell.angle_beta   90.00
_cell.angle_gamma   90.00
#
_symmetry.space_group_name_H-M   'P 1'
#
loop_
_entity.id
_entity.type
_entity.pdbx_description
1 polymer ?
#
loop_
_entity_poly.entity_id
_entity_poly.type
_entity_poly.pdbx_seq_one_letter_code
_entity_poly.pdbx_strand_id
1 'polypeptide(L)'
;MEALLGHARGSASLAIPVLLFSGLRVSELLGLTWQDIDFDREVMIVGYQMSRKGNLRVPLKTESGYREVILMAELGRRLRRARLVARFSRDVDLVICNGVGHTLGYSKLRKDFAATCSAARVAGTTPHTCRHTFASLLIAQGREVAFVSQQLGHASTKTTWDTYVHLFRARENAEAARSALDADFGRMLRAADRPHPA
;
A
#
# COMPACT_ATOMS: atom_id res chain seq x y z
N MET A 1 6.53 10.05 -5.39
CA MET A 1 6.06 9.43 -4.13
C MET A 1 6.91 9.84 -2.94
N GLU A 2 8.24 9.82 -3.03
CA GLU A 2 9.14 10.35 -1.98
C GLU A 2 8.83 11.80 -1.59
N ALA A 3 8.58 12.67 -2.58
CA ALA A 3 8.17 14.06 -2.33
C ALA A 3 6.92 14.17 -1.45
N LEU A 4 5.92 13.28 -1.61
CA LEU A 4 4.72 13.29 -0.77
C LEU A 4 5.03 12.94 0.68
N LEU A 5 5.90 11.95 0.91
CA LEU A 5 6.28 11.52 2.25
C LEU A 5 7.04 12.63 3.02
N GLY A 6 7.89 13.39 2.33
CA GLY A 6 8.63 14.52 2.92
C GLY A 6 7.77 15.73 3.29
N HIS A 7 6.64 15.94 2.60
CA HIS A 7 5.75 17.10 2.80
C HIS A 7 4.52 16.78 3.65
N ALA A 8 4.27 15.52 3.99
CA ALA A 8 3.13 15.12 4.79
C ALA A 8 3.22 15.69 6.22
N ARG A 9 2.12 16.27 6.71
CA ARG A 9 2.01 16.88 8.04
C ARG A 9 0.73 16.44 8.75
N GLY A 10 0.69 16.55 10.08
CA GLY A 10 -0.48 16.17 10.88
C GLY A 10 -0.94 14.73 10.60
N SER A 11 -2.24 14.53 10.43
CA SER A 11 -2.87 13.25 10.06
C SER A 11 -2.29 12.63 8.77
N ALA A 12 -1.94 13.45 7.78
CA ALA A 12 -1.38 12.97 6.51
C ALA A 12 -0.01 12.29 6.70
N SER A 13 0.74 12.65 7.75
CA SER A 13 2.06 12.08 8.05
C SER A 13 2.02 10.58 8.35
N LEU A 14 0.90 10.04 8.82
CA LEU A 14 0.69 8.60 8.99
C LEU A 14 -0.22 8.04 7.90
N ALA A 15 -1.26 8.76 7.52
CA ALA A 15 -2.23 8.28 6.53
C ALA A 15 -1.61 8.00 5.16
N ILE A 16 -0.74 8.88 4.65
CA ILE A 16 -0.15 8.71 3.31
C ILE A 16 0.77 7.48 3.24
N PRO A 17 1.75 7.29 4.15
CA PRO A 17 2.56 6.07 4.16
C PRO A 17 1.72 4.80 4.25
N VAL A 18 0.71 4.77 5.13
CA VAL A 18 -0.17 3.60 5.25
C VAL A 18 -0.88 3.34 3.94
N LEU A 19 -1.57 4.32 3.35
CA LEU A 19 -2.28 4.13 2.07
C LEU A 19 -1.35 3.66 0.95
N LEU A 20 -0.14 4.21 0.88
CA LEU A 20 0.83 3.93 -0.19
C LEU A 20 1.44 2.54 -0.08
N PHE A 21 1.67 2.03 1.13
CA PHE A 21 2.39 0.76 1.36
C PHE A 21 1.51 -0.38 1.90
N SER A 22 0.19 -0.22 1.84
CA SER A 22 -0.78 -1.27 2.20
C SER A 22 -1.97 -1.35 1.24
N GLY A 23 -2.19 -0.32 0.43
CA GLY A 23 -3.32 -0.27 -0.49
C GLY A 23 -4.69 -0.26 0.19
N LEU A 24 -4.79 0.06 1.49
CA LEU A 24 -6.07 0.19 2.17
C LEU A 24 -7.01 1.18 1.46
N ARG A 25 -8.31 0.88 1.51
CA ARG A 25 -9.33 1.88 1.18
C ARG A 25 -9.32 2.96 2.27
N VAL A 26 -9.71 4.19 1.92
CA VAL A 26 -9.75 5.28 2.90
C VAL A 26 -10.68 4.96 4.08
N SER A 27 -11.83 4.31 3.83
CA SER A 27 -12.72 3.91 4.93
C SER A 27 -12.10 2.85 5.85
N GLU A 28 -11.28 1.94 5.30
CA GLU A 28 -10.53 0.94 6.08
C GLU A 28 -9.46 1.64 6.94
N LEU A 29 -8.67 2.55 6.35
CA LEU A 29 -7.70 3.38 7.07
C LEU A 29 -8.36 4.14 8.24
N LEU A 30 -9.48 4.82 7.98
CA LEU A 30 -10.19 5.61 8.99
C LEU A 30 -10.85 4.74 10.07
N GLY A 31 -11.04 3.45 9.81
CA GLY A 31 -11.53 2.47 10.79
C GLY A 31 -10.43 1.65 11.48
N LEU A 32 -9.16 1.86 11.12
CA LEU A 32 -8.02 1.11 11.64
C LEU A 32 -7.71 1.51 13.09
N THR A 33 -7.64 0.53 13.97
CA THR A 33 -7.28 0.69 15.39
C THR A 33 -5.91 0.08 15.67
N TRP A 34 -5.29 0.43 16.79
CA TRP A 34 -3.94 -0.05 17.12
C TRP A 34 -3.85 -1.58 17.30
N GLN A 35 -4.91 -2.23 17.78
CA GLN A 35 -5.03 -3.70 17.86
C GLN A 35 -5.11 -4.39 16.51
N ASP A 36 -5.51 -3.67 15.45
CA ASP A 36 -5.59 -4.23 14.10
C ASP A 36 -4.18 -4.33 13.47
N ILE A 37 -3.13 -3.86 14.14
CA ILE A 37 -1.75 -3.93 13.66
C ILE A 37 -1.01 -4.97 14.49
N ASP A 38 -0.77 -6.13 13.88
CA ASP A 38 0.08 -7.16 14.45
C ASP A 38 1.53 -6.89 14.03
N PHE A 39 2.26 -6.26 14.93
CA PHE A 39 3.62 -5.86 14.64
C PHE A 39 4.65 -7.00 14.73
N ASP A 40 4.27 -8.16 15.26
CA ASP A 40 5.17 -9.31 15.42
C ASP A 40 5.05 -10.23 14.20
N ARG A 41 3.83 -10.38 13.66
CA ARG A 41 3.57 -11.04 12.38
C ARG A 41 3.77 -10.12 11.17
N GLU A 42 4.05 -8.84 11.40
CA GLU A 42 4.18 -7.80 10.37
C GLU A 42 2.98 -7.74 9.41
N VAL A 43 1.77 -7.69 9.98
CA VAL A 43 0.53 -7.57 9.22
C VAL A 43 -0.44 -6.54 9.80
N MET A 44 -1.27 -5.97 8.93
CA MET A 44 -2.46 -5.20 9.28
C MET A 44 -3.71 -6.04 9.01
N ILE A 45 -4.51 -6.27 10.05
CA ILE A 45 -5.73 -7.06 10.02
C ILE A 45 -6.89 -6.14 9.62
N VAL A 46 -7.40 -6.30 8.42
CA VAL A 46 -8.44 -5.43 7.85
C VAL A 46 -9.79 -6.09 8.01
N GLY A 47 -10.44 -5.91 9.16
CA GLY A 47 -11.78 -6.44 9.43
C GLY A 47 -12.90 -5.40 9.49
N TYR A 48 -12.54 -4.12 9.57
CA TYR A 48 -13.47 -3.02 9.82
C TYR A 48 -13.23 -1.84 8.89
N GLN A 49 -14.23 -0.98 8.80
CA GLN A 49 -14.15 0.29 8.10
C GLN A 49 -14.98 1.36 8.81
N MET A 50 -14.69 2.62 8.53
CA MET A 50 -15.55 3.71 8.91
C MET A 50 -16.83 3.73 8.04
N SER A 51 -17.98 3.97 8.67
CA SER A 51 -19.28 4.06 8.01
C SER A 51 -19.31 5.21 7.00
N ARG A 52 -20.27 5.18 6.06
CA ARG A 52 -20.46 6.29 5.09
C ARG A 52 -20.73 7.63 5.76
N LYS A 53 -21.40 7.62 6.92
CA LYS A 53 -21.65 8.82 7.74
C LYS A 53 -20.38 9.30 8.46
N GLY A 54 -19.31 8.51 8.44
CA GLY A 54 -18.01 8.86 8.98
C GLY A 54 -17.90 8.75 10.50
N ASN A 55 -18.91 8.22 11.19
CA ASN A 55 -19.06 8.31 12.64
C ASN A 55 -19.03 6.97 13.39
N LEU A 56 -19.07 5.84 12.68
CA LEU A 56 -19.12 4.51 13.28
C LEU A 56 -18.11 3.58 12.61
N ARG A 57 -17.33 2.86 13.42
CA ARG A 57 -16.52 1.73 12.97
C ARG A 57 -17.44 0.53 12.82
N VAL A 58 -17.56 0.00 11.61
CA VAL A 58 -18.45 -1.11 11.25
C VAL A 58 -17.66 -2.24 10.61
N PRO A 59 -18.06 -3.52 10.80
CA PRO A 59 -17.40 -4.63 10.13
C PRO A 59 -17.50 -4.51 8.61
N LEU A 60 -16.57 -5.14 7.90
CA LEU A 60 -16.66 -5.27 6.45
C LEU A 60 -17.87 -6.14 6.07
N LYS A 61 -18.47 -5.81 4.92
CA LYS A 61 -19.73 -6.43 4.49
C LYS A 61 -19.58 -7.83 3.89
N THR A 62 -18.36 -8.22 3.54
CA THR A 62 -18.07 -9.46 2.84
C THR A 62 -16.85 -10.12 3.45
N GLU A 63 -16.82 -11.46 3.46
CA GLU A 63 -15.66 -12.23 3.91
C GLU A 63 -14.40 -11.89 3.12
N SER A 64 -14.53 -11.67 1.80
CA SER A 64 -13.42 -11.22 0.93
C SER A 64 -12.84 -9.84 1.28
N GLY A 65 -13.56 -9.05 2.08
CA GLY A 65 -13.04 -7.81 2.63
C GLY A 65 -12.05 -8.06 3.77
N TYR A 66 -12.32 -9.09 4.58
CA TYR A 66 -11.47 -9.50 5.69
C TYR A 66 -10.16 -10.08 5.15
N ARG A 67 -9.03 -9.52 5.58
CA ARG A 67 -7.71 -9.92 5.10
C ARG A 67 -6.60 -9.43 6.00
N GLU A 68 -5.46 -10.10 5.89
CA GLU A 68 -4.19 -9.60 6.40
C GLU A 68 -3.43 -8.93 5.25
N VAL A 69 -3.07 -7.67 5.47
CA VAL A 69 -2.25 -6.89 4.54
C VAL A 69 -0.84 -6.83 5.08
N ILE A 70 0.14 -7.10 4.22
CA ILE A 70 1.55 -7.03 4.60
C ILE A 70 1.90 -5.65 5.18
N LEU A 71 2.68 -5.65 6.26
CA LEU A 71 3.22 -4.44 6.87
C LEU A 71 4.72 -4.38 6.59
N MET A 72 5.14 -3.53 5.66
CA MET A 72 6.56 -3.25 5.44
C MET A 72 7.24 -2.86 6.76
N ALA A 73 8.38 -3.48 7.09
CA ALA A 73 9.09 -3.30 8.35
C ALA A 73 9.32 -1.83 8.75
N GLU A 74 9.72 -0.95 7.81
CA GLU A 74 9.91 0.47 8.13
C GLU A 74 8.58 1.21 8.40
N LEU A 75 7.50 0.84 7.73
CA LEU A 75 6.17 1.36 8.07
C LEU A 75 5.76 0.88 9.47
N GLY A 76 6.03 -0.38 9.81
CA GLY A 76 5.82 -0.93 11.15
C GLY A 76 6.59 -0.14 12.21
N ARG A 77 7.90 0.10 12.00
CA ARG A 77 8.72 0.94 12.89
C ARG A 77 8.17 2.35 13.04
N ARG A 78 7.74 2.98 11.93
CA ARG A 78 7.11 4.30 11.95
C ARG A 78 5.81 4.31 12.77
N LEU A 79 4.96 3.30 12.61
CA LEU A 79 3.71 3.16 13.36
C LEU A 79 3.99 2.89 14.86
N ARG A 80 4.97 2.05 15.20
CA ARG A 80 5.41 1.85 16.60
C ARG A 80 5.85 3.18 17.23
N ARG A 81 6.72 3.94 16.57
CA ARG A 81 7.15 5.27 17.04
C ARG A 81 5.98 6.23 17.22
N ALA A 82 5.05 6.23 16.27
CA ALA A 82 3.86 7.07 16.34
C ALA A 82 2.96 6.71 17.52
N ARG A 83 2.76 5.42 17.79
CA ARG A 83 1.96 4.92 18.92
C ARG A 83 2.52 5.39 20.27
N LEU A 84 3.85 5.39 20.44
CA LEU A 84 4.52 5.78 21.68
C LEU A 84 4.28 7.25 22.07
N VAL A 85 4.13 8.13 21.09
CA VAL A 85 3.93 9.57 21.31
C VAL A 85 2.48 10.03 21.09
N ALA A 86 1.60 9.12 20.68
CA ALA A 86 0.20 9.43 20.44
C ALA A 86 -0.54 9.63 21.76
N ARG A 87 -1.36 10.68 21.81
CA ARG A 87 -2.29 10.93 22.93
C ARG A 87 -3.32 9.80 23.11
N PHE A 88 -3.69 9.15 22.00
CA PHE A 88 -4.63 8.03 21.95
C PHE A 88 -3.92 6.83 21.33
N SER A 89 -3.55 5.86 22.17
CA SER A 89 -2.65 4.76 21.82
C SER A 89 -3.07 3.41 22.41
N ARG A 90 -4.25 3.33 23.05
CA ARG A 90 -4.82 2.05 23.50
C ARG A 90 -5.19 1.23 22.28
N ASP A 91 -5.28 -0.08 22.49
CA ASP A 91 -5.61 -1.06 21.45
C ASP A 91 -6.86 -0.71 20.63
N VAL A 92 -7.89 -0.18 21.30
CA VAL A 92 -9.17 0.22 20.69
C VAL A 92 -9.16 1.61 20.06
N ASP A 93 -8.13 2.41 20.30
CA ASP A 93 -8.04 3.77 19.76
C ASP A 93 -7.69 3.73 18.26
N LEU A 94 -8.20 4.70 17.49
CA LEU A 94 -7.94 4.80 16.06
C LEU A 94 -6.49 5.21 15.79
N VAL A 95 -5.87 4.60 14.78
CA VAL A 95 -4.52 4.97 14.30
C VAL A 95 -4.53 6.38 13.71
N ILE A 96 -5.61 6.73 13.01
CA ILE A 96 -5.83 8.06 12.42
C ILE A 96 -7.07 8.69 13.06
N CYS A 97 -6.85 9.55 14.05
CA CYS A 97 -7.91 10.26 14.76
C CYS A 97 -7.78 11.79 14.65
N ASN A 98 -8.82 12.50 15.07
CA ASN A 98 -8.78 13.93 15.32
C ASN A 98 -8.15 14.24 16.70
N GLY A 99 -8.06 15.52 17.07
CA GLY A 99 -7.41 15.96 18.32
C GLY A 99 -8.07 15.49 19.62
N VAL A 100 -9.28 14.91 19.55
CA VAL A 100 -10.02 14.35 20.69
C VAL A 100 -10.18 12.83 20.61
N GLY A 101 -9.49 12.16 19.68
CA GLY A 101 -9.45 10.69 19.59
C GLY A 101 -10.59 10.08 18.77
N HIS A 102 -11.49 10.89 18.23
CA HIS A 102 -12.55 10.41 17.33
C HIS A 102 -12.05 10.29 15.90
N THR A 103 -12.85 9.63 15.06
CA THR A 103 -12.66 9.53 13.61
C THR A 103 -12.29 10.85 12.94
N LEU A 104 -11.27 10.79 12.08
CA LEU A 104 -10.95 11.88 11.16
C LEU A 104 -11.96 11.89 10.02
N GLY A 105 -12.67 13.01 9.83
CA GLY A 105 -13.63 13.14 8.73
C GLY A 105 -12.97 12.94 7.35
N TYR A 106 -13.64 12.22 6.45
CA TYR A 106 -13.16 11.93 5.10
C TYR A 106 -12.71 13.20 4.34
N SER A 107 -13.51 14.27 4.42
CA SER A 107 -13.22 15.55 3.79
C SER A 107 -11.96 16.19 4.35
N LYS A 108 -11.70 16.06 5.66
CA LYS A 108 -10.47 16.57 6.29
C LYS A 108 -9.26 15.80 5.80
N LEU A 109 -9.31 14.47 5.76
CA LEU A 109 -8.23 13.65 5.22
C LEU A 109 -7.93 14.01 3.77
N ARG A 110 -8.96 14.18 2.92
CA ARG A 110 -8.78 14.61 1.53
C ARG A 110 -8.14 15.99 1.42
N LYS A 111 -8.55 16.93 2.27
CA LYS A 111 -7.97 18.28 2.31
C LYS A 111 -6.49 18.23 2.69
N ASP A 112 -6.14 17.46 3.72
CA ASP A 112 -4.76 17.29 4.19
C ASP A 112 -3.89 16.60 3.13
N PHE A 113 -4.45 15.60 2.43
CA PHE A 113 -3.79 14.94 1.32
C PHE A 113 -3.54 15.91 0.15
N ALA A 114 -4.56 16.69 -0.25
CA ALA A 114 -4.44 17.68 -1.33
C ALA A 114 -3.43 18.78 -0.99
N ALA A 115 -3.41 19.26 0.26
CA ALA A 115 -2.41 20.20 0.74
C ALA A 115 -1.00 19.61 0.67
N THR A 116 -0.84 18.33 1.03
CA THR A 116 0.44 17.62 0.89
C THR A 116 0.87 17.51 -0.57
N CYS A 117 -0.04 17.17 -1.48
CA CYS A 117 0.22 17.13 -2.92
C CYS A 117 0.67 18.50 -3.47
N SER A 118 -0.04 19.57 -3.09
CA SER A 118 0.30 20.93 -3.50
C SER A 118 1.70 21.34 -3.00
N ALA A 119 1.99 21.11 -1.72
CA ALA A 119 3.31 21.38 -1.15
C ALA A 119 4.43 20.57 -1.82
N ALA A 120 4.16 19.31 -2.16
CA ALA A 120 5.10 18.44 -2.87
C ALA A 120 5.16 18.69 -4.38
N ARG A 121 4.35 19.61 -4.93
CA ARG A 121 4.19 19.86 -6.38
C ARG A 121 3.83 18.60 -7.18
N VAL A 122 3.00 17.74 -6.59
CA VAL A 122 2.51 16.51 -7.22
C VAL A 122 1.06 16.71 -7.65
N ALA A 123 0.80 16.62 -8.95
CA ALA A 123 -0.55 16.69 -9.52
C ALA A 123 -1.20 15.30 -9.65
N GLY A 124 -2.53 15.26 -9.81
CA GLY A 124 -3.27 14.04 -10.17
C GLY A 124 -3.27 12.90 -9.15
N THR A 125 -2.72 13.11 -7.95
CA THR A 125 -2.64 12.07 -6.92
C THR A 125 -3.76 12.24 -5.91
N THR A 126 -4.45 11.14 -5.63
CA THR A 126 -5.50 11.02 -4.61
C THR A 126 -5.19 9.85 -3.67
N PRO A 127 -5.91 9.71 -2.54
CA PRO A 127 -5.83 8.50 -1.73
C PRO A 127 -6.09 7.20 -2.51
N HIS A 128 -6.95 7.25 -3.53
CA HIS A 128 -7.20 6.09 -4.38
C HIS A 128 -6.00 5.77 -5.28
N THR A 129 -5.31 6.81 -5.76
CA THR A 129 -4.07 6.66 -6.54
C THR A 129 -3.00 5.92 -5.73
N CYS A 130 -2.88 6.17 -4.41
CA CYS A 130 -1.95 5.42 -3.54
C CYS A 130 -2.21 3.91 -3.57
N ARG A 131 -3.49 3.50 -3.57
CA ARG A 131 -3.87 2.09 -3.68
C ARG A 131 -3.51 1.48 -5.03
N HIS A 132 -3.67 2.23 -6.12
CA HIS A 132 -3.17 1.79 -7.42
C HIS A 132 -1.65 1.67 -7.43
N THR A 133 -0.94 2.63 -6.83
CA THR A 133 0.52 2.59 -6.72
C THR A 133 0.97 1.36 -5.94
N PHE A 134 0.34 1.03 -4.81
CA PHE A 134 0.64 -0.18 -4.05
C PHE A 134 0.52 -1.45 -4.91
N ALA A 135 -0.59 -1.58 -5.66
CA ALA A 135 -0.79 -2.70 -6.57
C ALA A 135 0.31 -2.77 -7.64
N SER A 136 0.61 -1.64 -8.29
CA SER A 136 1.68 -1.56 -9.30
C SER A 136 3.04 -1.94 -8.74
N LEU A 137 3.36 -1.54 -7.50
CA LEU A 137 4.61 -1.92 -6.83
C LEU A 137 4.71 -3.43 -6.62
N LEU A 138 3.65 -4.09 -6.13
CA LEU A 138 3.64 -5.54 -5.95
C LEU A 138 3.80 -6.28 -7.28
N ILE A 139 3.14 -5.81 -8.35
CA ILE A 139 3.25 -6.40 -9.69
C ILE A 139 4.68 -6.24 -10.23
N ALA A 140 5.27 -5.05 -10.08
CA ALA A 140 6.66 -4.80 -10.48
C ALA A 140 7.66 -5.68 -9.71
N GLN A 141 7.34 -6.06 -8.47
CA GLN A 141 8.09 -7.02 -7.66
C GLN A 141 7.81 -8.49 -8.00
N GLY A 142 7.07 -8.76 -9.07
CA GLY A 142 6.80 -10.12 -9.55
C GLY A 142 5.71 -10.87 -8.79
N ARG A 143 4.86 -10.17 -8.02
CA ARG A 143 3.76 -10.82 -7.31
C ARG A 143 2.63 -11.16 -8.27
N GLU A 144 2.07 -12.35 -8.10
CA GLU A 144 0.96 -12.86 -8.90
C GLU A 144 -0.35 -12.11 -8.64
N VAL A 145 -1.27 -12.17 -9.62
CA VAL A 145 -2.57 -11.49 -9.55
C VAL A 145 -3.40 -11.92 -8.35
N ALA A 146 -3.32 -13.19 -7.94
CA ALA A 146 -4.04 -13.72 -6.79
C ALA A 146 -3.61 -13.02 -5.49
N PHE A 147 -2.30 -12.98 -5.22
CA PHE A 147 -1.72 -12.27 -4.09
C PHE A 147 -2.07 -10.78 -4.10
N VAL A 148 -1.88 -10.08 -5.23
CA VAL A 148 -2.21 -8.65 -5.34
C VAL A 148 -3.71 -8.42 -5.07
N SER A 149 -4.58 -9.27 -5.61
CA SER A 149 -6.02 -9.20 -5.38
C SER A 149 -6.40 -9.42 -3.93
N GLN A 150 -5.76 -10.37 -3.26
CA GLN A 150 -5.93 -10.65 -1.84
C GLN A 150 -5.53 -9.42 -1.01
N GLN A 151 -4.34 -8.86 -1.23
CA GLN A 151 -3.87 -7.68 -0.49
C GLN A 151 -4.80 -6.46 -0.65
N LEU A 152 -5.41 -6.32 -1.83
CA LEU A 152 -6.39 -5.28 -2.10
C LEU A 152 -7.79 -5.59 -1.50
N GLY A 153 -8.13 -6.85 -1.21
CA GLY A 153 -9.47 -7.24 -0.78
C GLY A 153 -10.49 -7.04 -1.90
N HIS A 154 -10.16 -7.54 -3.09
CA HIS A 154 -11.11 -7.68 -4.20
C HIS A 154 -11.75 -9.06 -4.15
N ALA A 155 -13.08 -9.11 -4.27
CA ALA A 155 -13.84 -10.37 -4.25
C ALA A 155 -13.53 -11.28 -5.45
N SER A 156 -12.99 -10.72 -6.53
CA SER A 156 -12.56 -11.48 -7.71
C SER A 156 -11.20 -11.00 -8.18
N THR A 157 -10.31 -11.94 -8.50
CA THR A 157 -9.04 -11.68 -9.17
C THR A 157 -9.23 -11.01 -10.52
N LYS A 158 -10.38 -11.22 -11.17
CA LYS A 158 -10.75 -10.55 -12.43
C LYS A 158 -10.71 -9.03 -12.30
N THR A 159 -11.19 -8.46 -11.19
CA THR A 159 -11.13 -7.00 -10.97
C THR A 159 -9.70 -6.48 -10.98
N THR A 160 -8.80 -7.22 -10.33
CA THR A 160 -7.37 -6.90 -10.27
C THR A 160 -6.73 -7.07 -11.66
N TRP A 161 -7.01 -8.17 -12.34
CA TRP A 161 -6.52 -8.44 -13.68
C TRP A 161 -6.96 -7.35 -14.66
N ASP A 162 -8.27 -7.08 -14.77
CA ASP A 162 -8.82 -6.12 -15.72
C ASP A 162 -8.23 -4.72 -15.51
N THR A 163 -7.89 -4.35 -14.27
CA THR A 163 -7.26 -3.06 -13.94
C THR A 163 -5.77 -3.01 -14.33
N TYR A 164 -5.02 -4.09 -14.09
CA TYR A 164 -3.56 -4.09 -14.19
C TYR A 164 -2.98 -5.04 -15.24
N VAL A 165 -3.80 -5.56 -16.15
CA VAL A 165 -3.40 -6.52 -17.19
C VAL A 165 -2.19 -6.04 -17.99
N HIS A 166 -2.11 -4.74 -18.28
CA HIS A 166 -1.00 -4.14 -18.99
C HIS A 166 0.33 -4.27 -18.21
N LEU A 167 0.31 -4.17 -16.88
CA LEU A 167 1.49 -4.33 -16.03
C LEU A 167 1.91 -5.80 -15.93
N PHE A 168 0.94 -6.71 -15.76
CA PHE A 168 1.22 -8.15 -15.76
C PHE A 168 1.83 -8.60 -17.08
N ARG A 169 1.20 -8.24 -18.21
CA ARG A 169 1.70 -8.57 -19.55
C ARG A 169 3.07 -7.95 -19.82
N ALA A 170 3.28 -6.69 -19.44
CA ALA A 170 4.58 -6.04 -19.62
C ALA A 170 5.69 -6.80 -18.86
N ARG A 171 5.41 -7.25 -17.63
CA ARG A 171 6.34 -8.06 -16.84
C ARG A 171 6.61 -9.42 -17.48
N GLU A 172 5.56 -10.16 -17.82
CA GLU A 172 5.63 -11.47 -18.45
C GLU A 172 6.42 -11.42 -19.76
N ASN A 173 6.11 -10.45 -20.62
CA ASN A 173 6.83 -10.26 -21.89
C ASN A 173 8.31 -9.91 -21.66
N ALA A 174 8.63 -9.07 -20.67
CA ALA A 174 10.01 -8.73 -20.35
C ALA A 174 10.79 -9.94 -19.79
N GLU A 175 10.15 -10.77 -18.97
CA GLU A 175 10.74 -12.00 -18.43
C GLU A 175 10.98 -13.05 -19.53
N ALA A 176 10.01 -13.24 -20.43
CA ALA A 176 10.13 -14.11 -21.58
C ALA A 176 11.23 -13.63 -22.54
N ALA A 177 11.29 -12.34 -22.86
CA ALA A 177 12.30 -11.77 -23.74
C ALA A 177 13.72 -11.92 -23.17
N ARG A 178 13.93 -11.66 -21.86
CA ARG A 178 15.22 -11.87 -21.20
C ARG A 178 15.66 -13.33 -21.26
N SER A 179 14.72 -14.25 -20.98
CA SER A 179 15.00 -15.68 -20.98
C SER A 179 15.39 -16.19 -22.37
N ALA A 180 14.68 -15.74 -23.42
CA ALA A 180 15.01 -16.09 -24.80
C ALA A 180 16.39 -15.55 -25.22
N LEU A 181 16.69 -14.29 -24.91
CA LEU A 181 17.99 -13.68 -25.24
C LEU A 181 19.17 -14.39 -24.54
N ASP A 182 19.03 -14.78 -23.27
CA ASP A 182 20.09 -15.51 -22.55
C ASP A 182 20.27 -16.93 -23.11
N ALA A 183 19.18 -17.62 -23.48
CA ALA A 183 19.23 -18.95 -24.06
C ALA A 183 19.96 -18.98 -25.42
N ASP A 184 19.70 -17.98 -26.27
CA ASP A 184 20.26 -17.90 -27.63
C ASP A 184 21.69 -17.35 -27.63
N PHE A 185 21.93 -16.25 -26.89
CA PHE A 185 23.17 -15.47 -27.00
C PHE A 185 24.03 -15.48 -25.74
N GLY A 186 23.52 -15.96 -24.60
CA GLY A 186 24.25 -15.94 -23.32
C GLY A 186 25.55 -16.76 -23.37
N ARG A 187 25.61 -17.83 -24.17
CA ARG A 187 26.86 -18.58 -24.40
C ARG A 187 27.91 -17.79 -25.19
N MET A 188 27.50 -16.94 -26.12
CA MET A 188 28.42 -16.13 -26.93
C MET A 188 29.14 -15.11 -26.06
N LEU A 189 28.41 -14.42 -25.18
CA LEU A 189 29.00 -13.45 -24.24
C LEU A 189 29.98 -14.12 -23.27
N ARG A 190 29.60 -15.26 -22.68
CA ARG A 190 30.47 -16.02 -21.76
C ARG A 190 31.75 -16.54 -22.42
N ALA A 191 31.71 -16.81 -23.73
CA ALA A 191 32.88 -17.25 -24.48
C ALA A 191 33.84 -16.08 -24.77
N ALA A 192 33.31 -14.88 -25.03
CA ALA A 192 34.10 -13.67 -25.27
C ALA A 192 34.86 -13.19 -24.01
N ASP A 193 34.33 -13.45 -22.82
CA ASP A 193 34.97 -13.07 -21.54
C ASP A 193 36.07 -14.04 -21.06
N ARG A 194 36.37 -15.11 -21.80
CA ARG A 194 37.49 -16.00 -21.43
C ARG A 194 38.82 -15.31 -21.73
N PRO A 195 39.76 -15.23 -20.75
CA PRO A 195 41.07 -14.65 -20.99
C PRO A 195 41.82 -15.45 -22.07
N HIS A 196 42.44 -14.73 -23.01
CA HIS A 196 43.29 -15.35 -24.02
C HIS A 196 44.49 -16.01 -23.35
N PRO A 197 44.82 -17.28 -23.67
CA PRO A 197 46.03 -17.90 -23.14
C PRO A 197 47.26 -17.11 -23.61
N ALA A 198 48.14 -16.79 -22.64
CA ALA A 198 49.41 -16.10 -22.84
C ALA A 198 50.43 -16.98 -23.58
#